data_AF-A0A914SGQ2-F1
#
_entry.id   AF-A0A914SGQ2-F1
#
_cell.length_a   1.000
_cell.length_b   1.000
_cell.length_c   1.000
_cell.angle_alpha   90.00
_cell.angle_beta   90.00
_cell.angle_gamma   90.00
#
_symmetry.space_group_name_H-M   'P 1'
#
loop_
_entity.id
_entity.type
_entity.pdbx_description
1 polymer ?
#
loop_
_entity_poly.entity_id
_entity_poly.type
_entity_poly.pdbx_seq_one_letter_code
_entity_poly.pdbx_strand_id
1 'polypeptide(L)'
;MSKCLSNVIKSVGSIYVSSCKSIYENLALEEWLFRNHDLEKFGELALFWSNYPAVVIGRHQNPFLEANVKFIDENGIDFARRHSGGGTVYHGFGNLNISLLTTHKNHCRPRNLQWIAGVINENLVLNLIATKRDDIVFPDERKVSGTAARIARGRAYHHLTLLINEDLDILRQSLNSPFKNRITTNATQSVPAKHVGQISQQVEGITVDEVKNLLVDSFKTKFERTTVTNVNSLSEVSFPGINKTQEELLSWEWRFAKTPRFILDNIIRVENGLIKESSNSKYVVGSQFYPISNDISIHHEQEHQQQKSNKTGHLLS
;
A
#
# COMPACT_ATOMS: atom_id res chain seq x y z
N MET A 1 -23.79 15.23 0.99
CA MET A 1 -23.34 14.76 2.32
C MET A 1 -24.43 14.00 3.11
N SER A 2 -25.73 14.30 2.96
CA SER A 2 -26.81 13.68 3.77
C SER A 2 -27.04 12.16 3.58
N LYS A 3 -26.83 11.57 2.38
CA LYS A 3 -27.05 10.13 2.12
C LYS A 3 -26.06 9.16 2.80
N CYS A 4 -25.01 9.65 3.44
CA CYS A 4 -23.90 8.82 3.94
C CYS A 4 -24.07 8.32 5.38
N LEU A 5 -24.90 8.97 6.20
CA LEU A 5 -24.83 8.92 7.67
C LEU A 5 -25.97 8.14 8.35
N SER A 6 -26.72 7.31 7.63
CA SER A 6 -27.79 6.52 8.24
C SER A 6 -27.21 5.37 9.09
N ASN A 7 -27.44 5.43 10.40
CA ASN A 7 -27.11 4.38 11.38
C ASN A 7 -28.15 3.25 11.35
N VAL A 8 -28.22 2.51 10.24
CA VAL A 8 -29.02 1.29 10.17
C VAL A 8 -28.13 0.13 10.58
N ILE A 9 -28.50 -0.57 11.66
CA ILE A 9 -27.88 -1.86 12.01
C ILE A 9 -28.11 -2.80 10.84
N LYS A 10 -27.03 -3.35 10.28
CA LYS A 10 -27.10 -4.29 9.16
C LYS A 10 -27.17 -5.71 9.71
N SER A 11 -27.79 -6.64 8.99
CA SER A 11 -28.02 -8.00 9.50
C SER A 11 -26.72 -8.80 9.68
N VAL A 12 -25.77 -8.67 8.76
CA VAL A 12 -24.53 -9.47 8.76
C VAL A 12 -23.30 -8.64 8.41
N GLY A 13 -22.18 -8.95 9.07
CA GLY A 13 -20.86 -8.41 8.79
C GLY A 13 -19.77 -9.47 8.90
N SER A 14 -18.62 -9.22 8.28
CA SER A 14 -17.47 -10.12 8.30
C SER A 14 -16.19 -9.38 8.72
N ILE A 15 -15.40 -9.99 9.60
CA ILE A 15 -14.08 -9.51 9.98
C ILE A 15 -13.05 -10.54 9.56
N TYR A 16 -12.00 -10.07 8.88
CA TYR A 16 -10.79 -10.83 8.64
C TYR A 16 -9.64 -10.16 9.41
N VAL A 17 -8.88 -10.95 10.16
CA VAL A 17 -7.66 -10.48 10.84
C VAL A 17 -6.49 -11.27 10.27
N SER A 18 -5.62 -10.60 9.53
CA SER A 18 -4.43 -11.23 8.96
C SER A 18 -3.27 -11.17 9.96
N SER A 19 -2.67 -12.32 10.26
CA SER A 19 -1.39 -12.39 10.97
C SER A 19 -0.19 -12.50 10.03
N CYS A 20 -0.42 -12.65 8.72
CA CYS A 20 0.63 -12.49 7.70
C CYS A 20 1.25 -11.09 7.80
N LYS A 21 2.57 -11.01 7.63
CA LYS A 21 3.34 -9.75 7.71
C LYS A 21 3.93 -9.31 6.38
N SER A 22 3.89 -10.14 5.35
CA SER A 22 4.30 -9.73 4.01
C SER A 22 3.27 -8.77 3.41
N ILE A 23 3.76 -7.66 2.86
CA ILE A 23 2.92 -6.73 2.10
C ILE A 23 2.24 -7.40 0.91
N TYR A 24 2.93 -8.34 0.26
CA TYR A 24 2.44 -9.05 -0.92
C TYR A 24 1.32 -10.03 -0.56
N GLU A 25 1.46 -10.76 0.56
CA GLU A 25 0.40 -11.63 1.08
C GLU A 25 -0.85 -10.82 1.42
N ASN A 26 -0.69 -9.74 2.20
CA ASN A 26 -1.84 -8.98 2.64
C ASN A 26 -2.56 -8.22 1.51
N LEU A 27 -1.82 -7.70 0.53
CA LEU A 27 -2.43 -7.11 -0.68
C LEU A 27 -3.12 -8.16 -1.54
N ALA A 28 -2.58 -9.39 -1.62
CA ALA A 28 -3.24 -10.48 -2.32
C ALA A 28 -4.55 -10.88 -1.61
N LEU A 29 -4.54 -10.93 -0.28
CA LEU A 29 -5.75 -11.21 0.53
C LEU A 29 -6.80 -10.11 0.34
N GLU A 30 -6.40 -8.83 0.39
CA GLU A 30 -7.30 -7.70 0.11
C GLU A 30 -7.96 -7.85 -1.27
N GLU A 31 -7.17 -8.17 -2.30
CA GLU A 31 -7.70 -8.33 -3.65
C GLU A 31 -8.60 -9.56 -3.79
N TRP A 32 -8.23 -10.67 -3.16
CA TRP A 32 -9.03 -11.88 -3.17
C TRP A 32 -10.39 -11.64 -2.50
N LEU A 33 -10.41 -10.99 -1.32
CA LEU A 33 -11.65 -10.62 -0.63
C LEU A 33 -12.48 -9.64 -1.47
N PHE A 34 -11.82 -8.66 -2.11
CA PHE A 34 -12.50 -7.74 -3.01
C PHE A 34 -13.20 -8.44 -4.18
N ARG A 35 -12.60 -9.50 -4.72
CA ARG A 35 -13.16 -10.26 -5.85
C ARG A 35 -14.21 -11.29 -5.43
N ASN A 36 -13.99 -11.98 -4.31
CA ASN A 36 -14.70 -13.23 -4.00
C ASN A 36 -15.67 -13.14 -2.82
N HIS A 37 -15.53 -12.16 -1.92
CA HIS A 37 -16.44 -12.05 -0.76
C HIS A 37 -17.88 -11.80 -1.23
N ASP A 38 -18.86 -12.55 -0.74
CA ASP A 38 -20.26 -12.33 -1.11
C ASP A 38 -20.89 -11.27 -0.19
N LEU A 39 -20.99 -10.04 -0.70
CA LEU A 39 -21.52 -8.89 0.03
C LEU A 39 -23.04 -8.99 0.29
N GLU A 40 -23.77 -9.78 -0.49
CA GLU A 40 -25.22 -9.98 -0.29
C GLU A 40 -25.47 -10.99 0.82
N LYS A 41 -24.70 -12.09 0.81
CA LYS A 41 -24.83 -13.18 1.78
C LYS A 41 -24.14 -12.90 3.12
N PHE A 42 -22.96 -12.29 3.10
CA PHE A 42 -22.11 -12.11 4.29
C PHE A 42 -21.93 -10.64 4.70
N GLY A 43 -22.58 -9.73 3.97
CA GLY A 43 -22.59 -8.31 4.28
C GLY A 43 -21.24 -7.64 4.13
N GLU A 44 -21.09 -6.48 4.78
CA GLU A 44 -19.87 -5.69 4.70
C GLU A 44 -18.70 -6.35 5.43
N LEU A 45 -17.48 -6.07 4.96
CA LEU A 45 -16.28 -6.69 5.46
C LEU A 45 -15.27 -5.67 5.97
N ALA A 46 -14.61 -5.99 7.08
CA ALA A 46 -13.39 -5.32 7.54
C ALA A 46 -12.22 -6.30 7.54
N LEU A 47 -11.13 -5.97 6.85
CA LEU A 47 -9.85 -6.65 6.94
C LEU A 47 -8.90 -5.80 7.79
N PHE A 48 -8.34 -6.37 8.85
CA PHE A 48 -7.31 -5.76 9.70
C PHE A 48 -5.97 -6.46 9.48
N TRP A 49 -4.91 -5.69 9.25
CA TRP A 49 -3.62 -6.24 8.84
C TRP A 49 -2.47 -5.26 9.10
N SER A 50 -1.27 -5.80 9.31
CA SER A 50 -0.03 -5.03 9.47
C SER A 50 1.07 -5.72 8.71
N ASN A 51 2.09 -4.96 8.31
CA ASN A 51 3.17 -5.48 7.48
C ASN A 51 4.51 -5.28 8.17
N TYR A 52 5.51 -6.05 7.76
CA TYR A 52 6.89 -5.63 7.87
C TYR A 52 7.11 -4.30 7.11
N PRO A 53 8.24 -3.60 7.37
CA PRO A 53 8.59 -2.38 6.66
C PRO A 53 8.36 -2.48 5.15
N ALA A 54 7.48 -1.62 4.62
CA ALA A 54 7.15 -1.60 3.20
C ALA A 54 6.76 -0.20 2.72
N VAL A 55 7.22 0.18 1.53
CA VAL A 55 6.68 1.32 0.77
C VAL A 55 5.64 0.83 -0.21
N VAL A 56 4.43 1.39 -0.11
CA VAL A 56 3.28 1.02 -0.93
C VAL A 56 2.83 2.20 -1.78
N ILE A 57 3.07 2.12 -3.09
CA ILE A 57 2.66 3.16 -4.04
C ILE A 57 1.28 2.87 -4.64
N GLY A 58 0.56 3.91 -5.04
CA GLY A 58 -0.70 3.79 -5.76
C GLY A 58 -0.53 3.26 -7.18
N ARG A 59 -1.62 2.71 -7.74
CA ARG A 59 -1.66 2.04 -9.05
C ARG A 59 -1.00 2.85 -10.19
N HIS A 60 -1.20 4.16 -10.22
CA HIS A 60 -0.78 5.05 -11.32
C HIS A 60 0.37 5.99 -10.93
N GLN A 61 1.14 5.64 -9.91
CA GLN A 61 2.27 6.45 -9.46
C GLN A 61 3.59 6.04 -10.11
N ASN A 62 4.57 6.95 -10.06
CA ASN A 62 5.95 6.68 -10.44
C ASN A 62 6.79 6.39 -9.18
N PRO A 63 7.32 5.17 -8.99
CA PRO A 63 8.07 4.81 -7.79
C PRO A 63 9.28 5.71 -7.56
N PHE A 64 9.97 6.11 -8.61
CA PHE A 64 11.18 6.92 -8.53
C PHE A 64 10.88 8.37 -8.18
N LEU A 65 9.65 8.85 -8.41
CA LEU A 65 9.22 10.19 -7.97
C LEU A 65 8.78 10.18 -6.50
N GLU A 66 8.20 9.07 -6.05
CA GLU A 66 7.46 8.99 -4.80
C GLU A 66 8.25 8.39 -3.64
N ALA A 67 9.28 7.61 -3.93
CA ALA A 67 10.06 6.88 -2.95
C ALA A 67 11.56 7.01 -3.20
N ASN A 68 12.33 6.91 -2.13
CA ASN A 68 13.76 6.71 -2.20
C ASN A 68 14.04 5.21 -2.42
N VAL A 69 13.91 4.76 -3.67
CA VAL A 69 14.02 3.33 -4.04
C VAL A 69 15.34 2.72 -3.60
N LYS A 70 16.44 3.49 -3.65
CA LYS A 70 17.75 3.04 -3.16
C LYS A 70 17.74 2.81 -1.64
N PHE A 71 17.27 3.80 -0.88
CA PHE A 71 17.23 3.69 0.59
C PHE A 71 16.37 2.49 1.04
N ILE A 72 15.22 2.27 0.42
CA ILE A 72 14.35 1.15 0.81
C ILE A 72 14.99 -0.21 0.51
N ASP A 73 15.69 -0.34 -0.62
CA ASP A 73 16.41 -1.56 -0.99
C ASP A 73 17.57 -1.85 -0.02
N GLU A 74 18.40 -0.84 0.26
CA GLU A 74 19.53 -0.95 1.19
C GLU A 74 19.11 -1.26 2.64
N ASN A 75 17.89 -0.91 3.03
CA ASN A 75 17.35 -1.15 4.38
C ASN A 75 16.41 -2.37 4.45
N GLY A 76 16.29 -3.16 3.37
CA GLY A 76 15.41 -4.33 3.34
C GLY A 76 13.93 -4.00 3.55
N ILE A 77 13.50 -2.82 3.10
CA ILE A 77 12.11 -2.35 3.15
C ILE A 77 11.43 -2.78 1.85
N ASP A 78 10.35 -3.55 1.97
CA ASP A 78 9.62 -4.07 0.81
C ASP A 78 9.07 -2.95 -0.08
N PHE A 79 8.98 -3.18 -1.38
CA PHE A 79 8.36 -2.25 -2.32
C PHE A 79 7.15 -2.90 -3.00
N ALA A 80 5.98 -2.29 -2.86
CA ALA A 80 4.74 -2.79 -3.45
C ALA A 80 3.97 -1.72 -4.22
N ARG A 81 3.33 -2.13 -5.31
CA ARG A 81 2.27 -1.34 -5.97
C ARG A 81 0.92 -1.94 -5.60
N ARG A 82 0.02 -1.14 -5.03
CA ARG A 82 -1.33 -1.63 -4.70
C ARG A 82 -2.30 -1.45 -5.87
N HIS A 83 -3.44 -2.12 -5.80
CA HIS A 83 -4.44 -2.07 -6.86
C HIS A 83 -5.32 -0.81 -6.84
N SER A 84 -5.44 -0.13 -5.70
CA SER A 84 -6.13 1.15 -5.55
C SER A 84 -5.28 2.33 -6.05
N GLY A 85 -5.93 3.46 -6.31
CA GLY A 85 -5.25 4.74 -6.58
C GLY A 85 -4.71 5.40 -5.31
N GLY A 86 -4.46 6.71 -5.37
CA GLY A 86 -3.97 7.51 -4.24
C GLY A 86 -2.44 7.61 -4.17
N GLY A 87 -1.95 8.26 -3.12
CA GLY A 87 -0.52 8.54 -2.90
C GLY A 87 0.27 7.38 -2.30
N THR A 88 1.54 7.58 -2.07
CA THR A 88 2.45 6.59 -1.49
C THR A 88 2.40 6.65 0.03
N VAL A 89 2.47 5.49 0.67
CA VAL A 89 2.51 5.33 2.12
C VAL A 89 3.63 4.40 2.53
N TYR A 90 4.15 4.61 3.73
CA TYR A 90 5.04 3.69 4.40
C TYR A 90 4.25 2.86 5.41
N HIS A 91 4.52 1.57 5.47
CA HIS A 91 4.06 0.65 6.50
C HIS A 91 5.27 0.16 7.28
N GLY A 92 5.10 -0.09 8.58
CA GLY A 92 6.02 -0.83 9.41
C GLY A 92 5.29 -1.48 10.58
N PHE A 93 6.05 -1.81 11.62
CA PHE A 93 5.52 -2.49 12.80
C PHE A 93 4.56 -1.61 13.61
N GLY A 94 4.72 -0.30 13.52
CA GLY A 94 3.90 0.71 14.19
C GLY A 94 2.63 1.10 13.46
N ASN A 95 2.34 0.49 12.31
CA ASN A 95 1.25 0.87 11.43
C ASN A 95 0.15 -0.21 11.36
N LEU A 96 -1.10 0.21 11.58
CA LEU A 96 -2.29 -0.61 11.38
C LEU A 96 -2.94 -0.30 10.03
N ASN A 97 -3.21 -1.32 9.22
CA ASN A 97 -3.96 -1.19 7.98
C ASN A 97 -5.36 -1.77 8.15
N ILE A 98 -6.34 -1.07 7.56
CA ILE A 98 -7.74 -1.45 7.62
C ILE A 98 -8.33 -1.32 6.23
N SER A 99 -9.00 -2.36 5.74
CA SER A 99 -9.72 -2.35 4.47
C SER A 99 -11.20 -2.63 4.70
N LEU A 100 -12.04 -1.65 4.40
CA LEU A 100 -13.49 -1.70 4.59
C LEU A 100 -14.17 -1.90 3.24
N LEU A 101 -14.68 -3.10 3.02
CA LEU A 101 -15.30 -3.57 1.78
C LEU A 101 -16.82 -3.47 1.85
N THR A 102 -17.41 -2.78 0.87
CA THR A 102 -18.85 -2.55 0.74
C THR A 102 -19.29 -2.70 -0.72
N THR A 103 -20.60 -2.63 -0.95
CA THR A 103 -21.12 -2.37 -2.30
C THR A 103 -20.75 -0.94 -2.72
N HIS A 104 -20.73 -0.67 -4.03
CA HIS A 104 -20.51 0.69 -4.54
C HIS A 104 -21.57 1.67 -4.01
N LYS A 105 -22.83 1.25 -3.92
CA LYS A 105 -23.94 2.06 -3.37
C LYS A 105 -23.69 2.46 -1.91
N ASN A 106 -23.11 1.57 -1.12
CA ASN A 106 -22.89 1.81 0.32
C ASN A 106 -21.53 2.44 0.62
N HIS A 107 -20.65 2.59 -0.36
CA HIS A 107 -19.32 3.14 -0.18
C HIS A 107 -19.37 4.58 0.34
N CYS A 108 -18.78 4.83 1.51
CA CYS A 108 -18.73 6.16 2.09
C CYS A 108 -17.47 6.34 2.95
N ARG A 109 -16.46 7.02 2.41
CA ARG A 109 -15.19 7.27 3.12
C ARG A 109 -15.36 8.16 4.35
N PRO A 110 -16.12 9.28 4.32
CA PRO A 110 -16.29 10.11 5.51
C PRO A 110 -16.90 9.34 6.69
N ARG A 111 -17.93 8.50 6.43
CA ARG A 111 -18.54 7.64 7.47
C ARG A 111 -17.51 6.68 8.06
N ASN A 112 -16.69 6.07 7.22
CA ASN A 112 -15.66 5.13 7.67
C ASN A 112 -14.61 5.81 8.57
N LEU A 113 -14.16 7.00 8.18
CA LEU A 113 -13.18 7.77 8.95
C LEU A 113 -13.75 8.32 10.26
N GLN A 114 -14.98 8.81 10.24
CA GLN A 114 -15.69 9.26 11.44
C GLN A 114 -15.86 8.11 12.44
N TRP A 115 -16.21 6.92 11.95
CA TRP A 115 -16.28 5.75 12.82
C TRP A 115 -14.93 5.43 13.46
N ILE A 116 -13.85 5.34 12.68
CA ILE A 116 -12.52 5.02 13.21
C ILE A 116 -12.06 6.05 14.23
N ALA A 117 -12.15 7.34 13.87
CA ALA A 117 -11.79 8.43 14.77
C ALA A 117 -12.66 8.43 16.03
N GLY A 118 -13.98 8.21 15.90
CA GLY A 118 -14.90 8.14 17.03
C GLY A 118 -14.54 7.04 18.03
N VAL A 119 -14.31 5.81 17.55
CA VAL A 119 -13.92 4.68 18.41
C VAL A 119 -12.62 4.97 19.14
N ILE A 120 -11.62 5.51 18.43
CA ILE A 120 -10.33 5.85 19.03
C ILE A 120 -10.50 6.97 20.07
N ASN A 121 -11.24 8.02 19.75
CA ASN A 121 -11.47 9.15 20.65
C ASN A 121 -12.17 8.73 21.94
N GLU A 122 -13.22 7.91 21.83
CA GLU A 122 -14.00 7.41 22.96
C GLU A 122 -13.17 6.53 23.90
N ASN A 123 -12.35 5.63 23.35
CA ASN A 123 -11.62 4.64 24.14
C ASN A 123 -10.24 5.11 24.63
N LEU A 124 -9.60 6.03 23.91
CA LEU A 124 -8.26 6.53 24.23
C LEU A 124 -8.24 7.98 24.71
N VAL A 125 -9.41 8.62 24.85
CA VAL A 125 -9.55 10.02 25.27
C VAL A 125 -8.75 10.98 24.37
N LEU A 126 -8.94 10.81 23.05
CA LEU A 126 -8.30 11.61 22.01
C LEU A 126 -9.31 12.51 21.28
N ASN A 127 -8.79 13.40 20.44
CA ASN A 127 -9.61 14.29 19.61
C ASN A 127 -9.17 14.26 18.14
N LEU A 128 -9.11 13.05 17.57
CA LEU A 128 -8.85 12.82 16.16
C LEU A 128 -10.00 13.35 15.30
N ILE A 129 -9.65 13.99 14.19
CA ILE A 129 -10.58 14.65 13.28
C ILE A 129 -10.50 13.98 11.91
N ALA A 130 -11.63 13.47 11.42
CA ALA A 130 -11.79 13.06 10.02
C ALA A 130 -11.98 14.31 9.14
N THR A 131 -11.01 14.61 8.28
CA THR A 131 -11.02 15.82 7.45
C THR A 131 -11.83 15.64 6.17
N LYS A 132 -12.16 16.76 5.50
CA LYS A 132 -12.83 16.74 4.19
C LYS A 132 -11.98 16.14 3.06
N ARG A 133 -10.67 15.95 3.28
CA ARG A 133 -9.74 15.35 2.32
C ARG A 133 -9.57 13.85 2.51
N ASP A 134 -10.46 13.22 3.28
CA ASP A 134 -10.39 11.80 3.63
C ASP A 134 -9.09 11.43 4.40
N ASP A 135 -8.65 12.29 5.32
CA ASP A 135 -7.54 12.02 6.25
C ASP A 135 -8.02 12.00 7.71
N ILE A 136 -7.28 11.35 8.61
CA ILE A 136 -7.43 11.52 10.07
C ILE A 136 -6.23 12.29 10.60
N VAL A 137 -6.50 13.34 11.37
CA VAL A 137 -5.50 14.26 11.92
C VAL A 137 -5.75 14.53 13.40
N PHE A 138 -4.71 14.93 14.12
CA PHE A 138 -4.85 15.62 15.41
C PHE A 138 -5.37 17.06 15.22
N PRO A 139 -5.84 17.75 16.28
CA PRO A 139 -6.28 19.15 16.21
C PRO A 139 -5.20 20.12 15.72
N ASP A 140 -3.92 19.77 15.88
CA ASP A 140 -2.76 20.53 15.39
C ASP A 140 -2.37 20.18 13.94
N GLU A 141 -3.27 19.53 13.19
CA GLU A 141 -3.13 19.12 11.79
C GLU A 141 -2.05 18.06 11.51
N ARG A 142 -1.45 17.45 12.53
CA ARG A 142 -0.59 16.27 12.33
C ARG A 142 -1.42 15.10 11.82
N LYS A 143 -1.10 14.61 10.62
CA LYS A 143 -1.78 13.48 9.99
C LYS A 143 -1.34 12.16 10.60
N VAL A 144 -2.32 11.34 11.01
CA VAL A 144 -2.12 10.00 11.59
C VAL A 144 -2.62 8.88 10.67
N SER A 145 -3.41 9.21 9.64
CA SER A 145 -3.96 8.23 8.70
C SER A 145 -3.95 8.75 7.27
N GLY A 146 -3.48 7.92 6.33
CA GLY A 146 -3.66 8.13 4.89
C GLY A 146 -4.61 7.10 4.29
N THR A 147 -5.45 7.52 3.33
CA THR A 147 -6.47 6.64 2.75
C THR A 147 -6.42 6.54 1.23
N ALA A 148 -7.00 5.47 0.73
CA ALA A 148 -7.32 5.30 -0.68
C ALA A 148 -8.56 4.42 -0.82
N ALA A 149 -9.11 4.37 -2.03
CA ALA A 149 -10.21 3.46 -2.32
C ALA A 149 -10.09 2.90 -3.72
N ARG A 150 -10.77 1.79 -3.92
CA ARG A 150 -11.01 1.21 -5.24
C ARG A 150 -12.50 0.97 -5.39
N ILE A 151 -13.04 1.38 -6.52
CA ILE A 151 -14.43 1.11 -6.92
C ILE A 151 -14.36 0.38 -8.26
N ALA A 152 -14.89 -0.83 -8.32
CA ALA A 152 -14.97 -1.60 -9.56
C ALA A 152 -16.07 -2.67 -9.45
N ARG A 153 -16.71 -2.98 -10.58
CA ARG A 153 -17.68 -4.10 -10.69
C ARG A 153 -18.79 -4.08 -9.63
N GLY A 154 -19.34 -2.89 -9.33
CA GLY A 154 -20.41 -2.73 -8.35
C GLY A 154 -19.97 -2.82 -6.87
N ARG A 155 -18.67 -2.94 -6.62
CA ARG A 155 -18.07 -3.09 -5.28
C ARG A 155 -17.08 -1.98 -5.01
N ALA A 156 -16.80 -1.74 -3.73
CA ALA A 156 -15.80 -0.79 -3.33
C ALA A 156 -15.09 -1.22 -2.05
N TYR A 157 -13.79 -0.97 -1.95
CA TYR A 157 -13.14 -0.92 -0.64
C TYR A 157 -12.58 0.48 -0.38
N HIS A 158 -12.65 0.89 0.88
CA HIS A 158 -11.91 2.00 1.45
C HIS A 158 -10.84 1.43 2.35
N HIS A 159 -9.58 1.66 2.04
CA HIS A 159 -8.49 1.26 2.92
C HIS A 159 -7.68 2.43 3.42
N LEU A 160 -7.04 2.22 4.57
CA LEU A 160 -6.29 3.25 5.24
C LEU A 160 -5.20 2.66 6.12
N THR A 161 -4.23 3.52 6.39
CA THR A 161 -3.18 3.32 7.38
C THR A 161 -3.52 4.08 8.66
N LEU A 162 -3.06 3.63 9.82
CA LEU A 162 -3.12 4.34 11.10
C LEU A 162 -1.74 4.23 11.74
N LEU A 163 -1.06 5.36 11.90
CA LEU A 163 0.23 5.45 12.56
C LEU A 163 0.03 5.41 14.07
N ILE A 164 0.40 4.30 14.69
CA ILE A 164 0.25 4.06 16.12
C ILE A 164 1.56 4.37 16.83
N ASN A 165 2.63 3.65 16.50
CA ASN A 165 3.95 3.77 17.11
C ASN A 165 5.05 3.31 16.13
N GLU A 166 5.27 4.12 15.09
CA GLU A 166 6.17 3.87 13.97
C GLU A 166 7.45 4.71 14.05
N ASP A 167 8.52 4.23 13.40
CA ASP A 167 9.71 5.02 13.13
C ASP A 167 9.41 6.07 12.04
N LEU A 168 9.12 7.29 12.47
CA LEU A 168 8.81 8.40 11.57
C LEU A 168 10.01 8.88 10.75
N ASP A 169 11.24 8.58 11.17
CA ASP A 169 12.45 8.98 10.43
C ASP A 169 12.73 8.01 9.29
N ILE A 170 12.58 6.70 9.50
CA ILE A 170 12.60 5.71 8.42
C ILE A 170 11.48 6.01 7.42
N LEU A 171 10.27 6.34 7.89
CA LEU A 171 9.16 6.74 7.02
C LEU A 171 9.55 7.94 6.13
N ARG A 172 10.09 9.01 6.73
CA ARG A 172 10.46 10.23 5.98
C ARG A 172 11.55 9.94 4.96
N GLN A 173 12.58 9.19 5.34
CA GLN A 173 13.68 8.84 4.44
C GLN A 173 13.21 7.96 3.27
N SER A 174 12.34 7.00 3.55
CA SER A 174 11.77 6.08 2.55
C SER A 174 10.96 6.82 1.48
N LEU A 175 10.27 7.91 1.84
CA LEU A 175 9.42 8.69 0.95
C LEU A 175 10.09 9.93 0.36
N ASN A 176 11.37 10.19 0.68
CA ASN A 176 12.11 11.34 0.19
C ASN A 176 12.91 10.99 -1.06
N SER A 177 12.23 10.96 -2.21
CA SER A 177 12.89 10.65 -3.49
C SER A 177 13.99 11.68 -3.85
N PRO A 178 15.20 11.21 -4.24
CA PRO A 178 16.25 12.07 -4.78
C PRO A 178 15.96 12.58 -6.21
N PHE A 179 14.91 12.07 -6.86
CA PHE A 179 14.54 12.41 -8.24
C PHE A 179 13.31 13.32 -8.35
N LYS A 180 12.77 13.80 -7.22
CA LYS A 180 11.50 14.55 -7.16
C LYS A 180 11.41 15.73 -8.12
N ASN A 181 12.52 16.46 -8.29
CA ASN A 181 12.59 17.65 -9.16
C ASN A 181 13.29 17.37 -10.51
N ARG A 182 13.59 16.10 -10.79
CA ARG A 182 14.33 15.64 -11.97
C ARG A 182 13.44 14.88 -12.95
N ILE A 183 12.25 14.46 -12.50
CA ILE A 183 11.31 13.64 -13.26
C ILE A 183 10.16 14.48 -13.80
N THR A 184 9.96 14.44 -15.11
CA THR A 184 8.77 14.95 -15.79
C THR A 184 7.84 13.79 -16.15
N THR A 185 6.60 13.78 -15.63
CA THR A 185 5.63 12.70 -15.85
C THR A 185 4.19 13.16 -15.66
N ASN A 186 3.22 12.39 -16.19
CA ASN A 186 1.79 12.52 -15.90
C ASN A 186 1.31 11.53 -14.82
N ALA A 187 2.23 10.83 -14.14
CA ALA A 187 1.89 9.95 -13.04
C ALA A 187 1.19 10.68 -11.89
N THR A 188 0.32 9.96 -11.17
CA THR A 188 -0.33 10.49 -9.97
C THR A 188 0.71 10.77 -8.90
N GLN A 189 0.75 12.00 -8.39
CA GLN A 189 1.66 12.41 -7.33
C GLN A 189 0.99 12.31 -5.95
N SER A 190 1.78 12.00 -4.93
CA SER A 190 1.29 12.12 -3.54
C SER A 190 1.00 13.57 -3.19
N VAL A 191 0.01 13.77 -2.31
CA VAL A 191 -0.18 15.04 -1.61
C VAL A 191 0.55 14.92 -0.27
N PRO A 192 1.71 15.58 -0.09
CA PRO A 192 2.46 15.46 1.15
C PRO A 192 1.67 16.00 2.34
N ALA A 193 1.73 15.30 3.46
CA ALA A 193 1.28 15.84 4.72
C ALA A 193 2.27 16.90 5.20
N LYS A 194 1.78 18.06 5.64
CA LYS A 194 2.63 19.12 6.21
C LYS A 194 3.33 18.62 7.48
N HIS A 195 2.58 17.91 8.32
CA HIS A 195 3.07 17.28 9.53
C HIS A 195 2.49 15.87 9.66
N VAL A 196 3.31 14.92 10.10
CA VAL A 196 2.93 13.53 10.38
C VAL A 196 2.99 13.33 11.89
N GLY A 197 1.97 12.69 12.45
CA GLY A 197 1.90 12.31 13.85
C GLY A 197 1.52 10.85 14.01
N GLN A 198 1.48 10.40 15.27
CA GLN A 198 1.09 9.04 15.63
C GLN A 198 0.42 8.99 16.99
N ILE A 199 -0.40 7.97 17.24
CA ILE A 199 -1.22 7.85 18.46
C ILE A 199 -0.35 7.80 19.73
N SER A 200 0.79 7.12 19.69
CA SER A 200 1.74 7.00 20.81
C SER A 200 2.29 8.34 21.31
N GLN A 201 2.19 9.41 20.54
CA GLN A 201 2.57 10.76 20.98
C GLN A 201 1.59 11.36 22.00
N GLN A 202 0.39 10.81 22.14
CA GLN A 202 -0.62 11.24 23.11
C GLN A 202 -1.04 10.12 24.08
N VAL A 203 -0.79 8.86 23.73
CA VAL A 203 -1.11 7.69 24.56
C VAL A 203 0.14 6.84 24.70
N GLU A 204 0.87 7.03 25.79
CA GLU A 204 2.12 6.30 26.02
C GLU A 204 1.88 4.79 26.12
N GLY A 205 2.76 4.00 25.51
CA GLY A 205 2.69 2.53 25.54
C GLY A 205 1.64 1.89 24.63
N ILE A 206 0.81 2.68 23.92
CA ILE A 206 -0.22 2.14 23.02
C ILE A 206 0.38 1.26 21.92
N THR A 207 -0.23 0.11 21.70
CA THR A 207 0.18 -0.88 20.71
C THR A 207 -0.78 -0.96 19.53
N VAL A 208 -0.28 -1.47 18.40
CA VAL A 208 -1.10 -1.76 17.22
C VAL A 208 -2.22 -2.75 17.54
N ASP A 209 -1.94 -3.76 18.37
CA ASP A 209 -2.92 -4.79 18.73
C ASP A 209 -4.06 -4.24 19.60
N GLU A 210 -3.78 -3.33 20.54
CA GLU A 210 -4.81 -2.66 21.32
C GLU A 210 -5.76 -1.86 20.43
N VAL A 211 -5.22 -1.01 19.54
CA VAL A 211 -6.05 -0.21 18.63
C VAL A 211 -6.83 -1.09 17.65
N LYS A 212 -6.22 -2.16 17.14
CA LYS A 212 -6.89 -3.15 16.31
C LYS A 212 -8.07 -3.79 17.06
N ASN A 213 -7.87 -4.24 18.30
CA ASN A 213 -8.91 -4.90 19.09
C ASN A 213 -10.10 -3.95 19.36
N LEU A 214 -9.84 -2.68 19.69
CA LEU A 214 -10.89 -1.66 19.85
C LEU A 214 -11.74 -1.52 18.57
N LEU A 215 -11.10 -1.46 17.41
CA LEU A 215 -11.80 -1.31 16.13
C LEU A 215 -12.51 -2.60 15.69
N VAL A 216 -11.94 -3.78 15.97
CA VAL A 216 -12.59 -5.08 15.75
C VAL A 216 -13.86 -5.18 16.58
N ASP A 217 -13.79 -4.86 17.88
CA ASP A 217 -14.93 -4.94 18.78
C ASP A 217 -16.02 -3.93 18.41
N SER A 218 -15.63 -2.69 18.08
CA SER A 218 -16.59 -1.72 17.55
C SER A 218 -17.19 -2.12 16.19
N PHE A 219 -16.46 -2.83 15.33
CA PHE A 219 -17.04 -3.30 14.07
C PHE A 219 -18.11 -4.37 14.32
N LYS A 220 -17.90 -5.26 15.31
CA LYS A 220 -18.89 -6.29 15.67
C LYS A 220 -20.23 -5.69 16.07
N THR A 221 -20.25 -4.55 16.75
CA THR A 221 -21.49 -3.91 17.24
C THR A 221 -22.31 -3.24 16.14
N LYS A 222 -21.77 -3.09 14.92
CA LYS A 222 -22.52 -2.54 13.77
C LYS A 222 -23.51 -3.50 13.14
N PHE A 223 -23.41 -4.79 13.47
CA PHE A 223 -24.17 -5.85 12.83
C PHE A 223 -24.82 -6.75 13.88
N GLU A 224 -25.99 -7.30 13.56
CA GLU A 224 -26.65 -8.29 14.43
C GLU A 224 -25.80 -9.55 14.58
N ARG A 225 -25.16 -9.98 13.48
CA ARG A 225 -24.23 -11.11 13.46
C ARG A 225 -22.95 -10.74 12.74
N THR A 226 -21.81 -10.97 13.40
CA THR A 226 -20.48 -10.79 12.80
C THR A 226 -19.69 -12.09 12.84
N THR A 227 -19.16 -12.53 11.69
CA THR A 227 -18.20 -13.63 11.63
C THR A 227 -16.77 -13.09 11.71
N VAL A 228 -15.89 -13.76 12.46
CA VAL A 228 -14.48 -13.38 12.57
C VAL A 228 -13.61 -14.52 12.08
N THR A 229 -12.76 -14.24 11.09
CA THR A 229 -11.81 -15.19 10.50
C THR A 229 -10.39 -14.71 10.74
N ASN A 230 -9.60 -15.49 11.46
CA ASN A 230 -8.16 -15.25 11.59
C ASN A 230 -7.43 -15.94 10.42
N VAL A 231 -6.66 -15.17 9.66
CA VAL A 231 -5.90 -15.65 8.51
C VAL A 231 -4.43 -15.70 8.90
N ASN A 232 -3.90 -16.92 9.06
CA ASN A 232 -2.51 -17.13 9.47
C ASN A 232 -1.58 -17.53 8.33
N SER A 233 -2.16 -17.96 7.22
CA SER A 233 -1.44 -18.31 6.02
C SER A 233 -2.39 -18.24 4.84
N LEU A 234 -1.86 -17.91 3.67
CA LEU A 234 -2.60 -17.96 2.42
C LEU A 234 -2.32 -19.29 1.72
N SER A 235 -3.38 -19.97 1.28
CA SER A 235 -3.28 -21.22 0.54
C SER A 235 -4.35 -21.27 -0.55
N GLU A 236 -4.07 -22.02 -1.62
CA GLU A 236 -5.02 -22.24 -2.71
C GLU A 236 -6.29 -22.98 -2.27
N VAL A 237 -6.23 -23.72 -1.15
CA VAL A 237 -7.40 -24.41 -0.58
C VAL A 237 -8.37 -23.40 0.03
N SER A 238 -7.86 -22.45 0.83
CA SER A 238 -8.69 -21.44 1.50
C SER A 238 -9.02 -20.26 0.59
N PHE A 239 -8.10 -19.90 -0.30
CA PHE A 239 -8.18 -18.74 -1.18
C PHE A 239 -7.76 -19.13 -2.61
N PRO A 240 -8.62 -19.80 -3.39
CA PRO A 240 -8.28 -20.19 -4.75
C PRO A 240 -7.86 -18.99 -5.62
N GLY A 241 -6.75 -19.13 -6.33
CA GLY A 241 -6.12 -18.10 -7.18
C GLY A 241 -5.28 -17.07 -6.44
N ILE A 242 -5.01 -17.27 -5.14
CA ILE A 242 -4.22 -16.33 -4.34
C ILE A 242 -2.75 -16.28 -4.78
N ASN A 243 -2.14 -17.42 -5.14
CA ASN A 243 -0.74 -17.49 -5.55
C ASN A 243 -0.50 -16.65 -6.81
N LYS A 244 -1.39 -16.75 -7.79
CA LYS A 244 -1.34 -15.94 -9.01
C LYS A 244 -1.36 -14.43 -8.71
N THR A 245 -2.16 -14.03 -7.71
CA THR A 245 -2.24 -12.62 -7.30
C THR A 245 -0.95 -12.18 -6.59
N GLN A 246 -0.36 -13.04 -5.76
CA GLN A 246 0.94 -12.78 -5.13
C GLN A 246 2.07 -12.71 -6.16
N GLU A 247 2.12 -13.63 -7.12
CA GLU A 247 3.08 -13.62 -8.24
C GLU A 247 2.98 -12.32 -9.04
N GLU A 248 1.76 -11.87 -9.36
CA GLU A 248 1.54 -10.57 -10.01
C GLU A 248 2.11 -9.44 -9.13
N LEU A 249 1.78 -9.38 -7.84
CA LEU A 249 2.23 -8.32 -6.93
C LEU A 249 3.76 -8.27 -6.75
N LEU A 250 4.44 -9.41 -6.81
CA LEU A 250 5.90 -9.54 -6.74
C LEU A 250 6.59 -9.22 -8.07
N SER A 251 5.91 -9.42 -9.19
CA SER A 251 6.48 -9.24 -10.53
C SER A 251 7.02 -7.82 -10.77
N TRP A 252 8.09 -7.72 -11.55
CA TRP A 252 8.63 -6.42 -11.96
C TRP A 252 7.64 -5.68 -12.87
N GLU A 253 6.89 -6.43 -13.68
CA GLU A 253 5.84 -5.94 -14.56
C GLU A 253 4.80 -5.14 -13.79
N TRP A 254 4.39 -5.64 -12.63
CA TRP A 254 3.43 -4.95 -11.78
C TRP A 254 4.07 -3.80 -11.00
N ARG A 255 5.19 -4.06 -10.32
CA ARG A 255 5.84 -3.09 -9.43
C ARG A 255 6.36 -1.88 -10.19
N PHE A 256 7.04 -2.08 -11.32
CA PHE A 256 7.75 -1.04 -12.05
C PHE A 256 7.20 -0.79 -13.45
N ALA A 257 6.85 -1.83 -14.23
CA ALA A 257 6.42 -1.62 -15.62
C ALA A 257 5.05 -0.95 -15.77
N LYS A 258 4.20 -0.93 -14.73
CA LYS A 258 2.95 -0.13 -14.71
C LYS A 258 3.18 1.38 -14.52
N THR A 259 4.42 1.82 -14.35
CA THR A 259 4.76 3.23 -14.19
C THR A 259 4.41 4.02 -15.45
N PRO A 260 3.60 5.10 -15.35
CA PRO A 260 3.35 6.00 -16.46
C PRO A 260 4.65 6.56 -17.03
N ARG A 261 4.66 6.85 -18.33
CA ARG A 261 5.84 7.41 -19.02
C ARG A 261 6.44 8.58 -18.24
N PHE A 262 7.77 8.61 -18.19
CA PHE A 262 8.47 9.73 -17.61
C PHE A 262 9.78 10.03 -18.33
N ILE A 263 10.28 11.24 -18.08
CA ILE A 263 11.56 11.72 -18.57
C ILE A 263 12.39 12.13 -17.35
N LEU A 264 13.60 11.60 -17.22
CA LEU A 264 14.57 11.97 -16.18
C LEU A 264 15.59 12.94 -16.78
N ASP A 265 15.74 14.11 -16.16
CA ASP A 265 16.69 15.19 -16.50
C ASP A 265 16.67 15.63 -17.98
N ASN A 266 15.55 15.42 -18.70
CA ASN A 266 15.44 15.60 -20.15
C ASN A 266 16.41 14.75 -20.99
N ILE A 267 17.03 13.73 -20.38
CA ILE A 267 18.07 12.89 -21.00
C ILE A 267 17.58 11.46 -21.22
N ILE A 268 16.80 10.91 -20.28
CA ILE A 268 16.34 9.52 -20.33
C ILE A 268 14.82 9.47 -20.40
N ARG A 269 14.27 8.87 -21.46
CA ARG A 269 12.84 8.57 -21.59
C ARG A 269 12.58 7.12 -21.20
N VAL A 270 11.66 6.91 -20.26
CA VAL A 270 11.29 5.58 -19.76
C VAL A 270 9.81 5.32 -20.03
N GLU A 271 9.50 4.15 -20.58
CA GLU A 271 8.14 3.68 -20.85
C GLU A 271 8.01 2.21 -20.50
N ASN A 272 6.92 1.88 -19.77
CA ASN A 272 6.68 0.54 -19.26
C ASN A 272 7.88 -0.02 -18.48
N GLY A 273 8.54 0.84 -17.69
CA GLY A 273 9.74 0.54 -16.92
C GLY A 273 11.02 0.34 -17.74
N LEU A 274 10.98 0.42 -19.07
CA LEU A 274 12.15 0.24 -19.94
C LEU A 274 12.67 1.58 -20.45
N ILE A 275 13.98 1.71 -20.56
CA ILE A 275 14.61 2.88 -21.20
C ILE A 275 14.33 2.83 -22.69
N LYS A 276 13.68 3.87 -23.22
CA LYS A 276 13.36 4.01 -24.66
C LYS A 276 14.33 4.94 -25.38
N GLU A 277 14.79 5.98 -24.69
CA GLU A 277 15.78 6.92 -25.21
C GLU A 277 16.74 7.30 -24.10
N SER A 278 18.00 7.51 -24.45
CA SER A 278 19.05 8.02 -23.57
C SER A 278 20.05 8.83 -24.37
N SER A 279 20.24 10.10 -24.03
CA SER A 279 21.26 10.95 -24.67
C SER A 279 22.68 10.62 -24.20
N ASN A 280 22.83 9.97 -23.03
CA ASN A 280 24.14 9.65 -22.46
C ASN A 280 24.74 8.35 -23.00
N SER A 281 23.90 7.36 -23.34
CA SER A 281 24.38 6.08 -23.85
C SER A 281 23.26 5.36 -24.61
N LYS A 282 23.53 4.95 -25.85
CA LYS A 282 22.58 4.12 -26.61
C LYS A 282 22.52 2.68 -26.11
N TYR A 283 23.55 2.21 -25.40
CA TYR A 283 23.68 0.81 -24.95
C TYR A 283 22.66 0.42 -23.87
N VAL A 284 22.07 1.40 -23.20
CA VAL A 284 21.09 1.17 -22.12
C VAL A 284 19.66 1.18 -22.64
N VAL A 285 19.44 1.52 -23.92
CA VAL A 285 18.11 1.46 -24.52
C VAL A 285 17.64 0.01 -24.57
N GLY A 286 16.43 -0.24 -24.07
CA GLY A 286 15.85 -1.57 -23.94
C GLY A 286 16.03 -2.20 -22.56
N SER A 287 16.94 -1.70 -21.72
CA SER A 287 17.13 -2.22 -20.37
C SER A 287 16.03 -1.72 -19.42
N GLN A 288 15.84 -2.45 -18.32
CA GLN A 288 15.02 -1.98 -17.21
C GLN A 288 15.64 -0.72 -16.61
N PHE A 289 14.79 0.26 -16.27
CA PHE A 289 15.22 1.43 -15.53
C PHE A 289 15.17 1.12 -14.03
N TYR A 290 16.33 1.14 -13.39
CA TYR A 290 16.47 1.05 -11.95
C TYR A 290 17.61 1.97 -11.51
N PRO A 291 17.36 3.04 -10.74
CA PRO A 291 18.40 3.95 -10.31
C PRO A 291 19.16 3.34 -9.13
N ILE A 292 20.30 2.71 -9.40
CA ILE A 292 21.14 2.05 -8.36
C ILE A 292 22.03 3.09 -7.64
N SER A 293 22.25 4.27 -8.22
CA SER A 293 22.96 5.37 -7.56
C SER A 293 22.27 6.73 -7.75
N ASN A 294 22.69 7.71 -6.92
CA ASN A 294 22.26 9.10 -7.03
C ASN A 294 22.70 9.74 -8.36
N ASP A 295 23.79 9.20 -8.92
CA ASP A 295 24.20 9.35 -10.30
C ASP A 295 23.65 8.19 -11.13
N ILE A 296 23.34 8.38 -12.40
CA ILE A 296 22.81 7.29 -13.23
C ILE A 296 23.97 6.33 -13.56
N SER A 297 24.26 5.36 -12.69
CA SER A 297 25.09 4.19 -13.05
C SER A 297 24.15 3.02 -13.30
N ILE A 298 24.13 2.59 -14.56
CA ILE A 298 23.21 1.58 -15.10
C ILE A 298 23.95 0.25 -15.02
N HIS A 299 23.56 -0.64 -14.09
CA HIS A 299 24.12 -1.98 -14.05
C HIS A 299 23.60 -2.81 -15.22
N HIS A 300 24.55 -3.36 -15.98
CA HIS A 300 24.33 -4.54 -16.81
C HIS A 300 24.41 -5.78 -15.91
N GLU A 301 23.28 -6.36 -15.52
CA GLU A 301 23.28 -7.69 -14.89
C GLU A 301 23.44 -8.79 -15.95
N GLN A 302 24.67 -9.29 -16.03
CA GLN A 302 25.05 -10.71 -15.99
C GLN A 302 24.08 -11.78 -16.59
N GLU A 303 23.84 -11.76 -17.90
CA GLU A 303 23.45 -12.99 -18.63
C GLU A 303 24.57 -13.55 -19.54
N HIS A 304 25.69 -12.84 -19.68
CA HIS A 304 26.76 -13.22 -20.63
C HIS A 304 27.91 -14.06 -20.07
N GLN A 305 27.97 -14.34 -18.77
CA GLN A 305 29.03 -15.21 -18.21
C GLN A 305 28.71 -16.71 -18.20
N GLN A 306 27.45 -17.12 -18.35
CA GLN A 306 27.09 -18.55 -18.42
C GLN A 306 27.18 -19.17 -19.82
N GLN A 307 27.26 -18.35 -20.89
CA GLN A 307 27.46 -18.85 -22.25
C GLN A 307 28.94 -18.93 -22.68
N LYS A 308 29.87 -18.32 -21.94
CA LYS A 308 31.32 -18.43 -22.23
C LYS A 308 31.99 -19.63 -21.55
N SER A 309 31.45 -20.16 -20.46
CA SER A 309 31.94 -21.40 -19.84
C SER A 309 31.58 -22.66 -20.64
N ASN A 310 30.54 -22.62 -21.48
CA ASN A 310 30.14 -23.76 -22.32
C ASN A 310 30.86 -23.82 -23.68
N LYS A 311 31.73 -22.86 -24.01
CA LYS A 311 32.51 -22.84 -25.26
C LYS A 311 34.01 -23.15 -25.11
N THR A 312 34.49 -23.36 -23.88
CA THR A 312 35.90 -23.70 -23.60
C THR A 312 36.11 -25.15 -23.14
N GLY A 313 35.06 -25.96 -23.04
CA GLY A 313 35.14 -27.39 -22.69
C GLY A 313 35.38 -28.36 -23.86
N HIS A 314 35.54 -27.87 -25.10
CA HIS A 314 35.84 -28.71 -26.27
C HIS A 314 37.18 -28.31 -26.88
N LEU A 315 38.27 -28.71 -26.23
CA LEU A 315 39.60 -28.91 -26.81
C LEU A 315 40.50 -29.39 -25.68
N LEU A 316 40.50 -30.70 -25.44
CA LEU A 316 41.60 -31.51 -24.89
C LEU A 316 41.09 -32.97 -24.87
N SER A 317 41.26 -33.62 -26.01
CA SER A 317 41.37 -35.07 -26.19
C SER A 317 42.65 -35.32 -26.97
#